data_AF-A0AAN9IJN3-F1
#
_entry.id   AF-A0AAN9IJN3-F1
#
_cell.length_a   1.000
_cell.length_b   1.000
_cell.length_c   1.000
_cell.angle_alpha   90.00
_cell.angle_beta   90.00
_cell.angle_gamma   90.00
#
_symmetry.space_group_name_H-M   'P 1'
#
loop_
_entity.id
_entity.type
_entity.pdbx_description
1 polymer ?
#
loop_
_entity_poly.entity_id
_entity_poly.type
_entity_poly.pdbx_seq_one_letter_code
_entity_poly.pdbx_strand_id
1 'polypeptide(L)'
;MDPLQSNPDLEEGYCKALLCRLRFRKLELAFKKEFGEASNTPKNENICFKIFQHILAWVEEQTYWIASRFLILGFELELYTIHDYCMVYWYIYVVLIKLCEKKHLRMAMSSGAISAKKKPKKKKDSLKDAGIDYQIPAAVLFLQSQMYLAEGLSMMFAALRNERRIVPPQSPFNTEHEIFIQQFELLQKACLPDRISYMSFKESTVHASFSTLAMYDYFKEAQRIAKEVKSSFANDPDKMAELRRIEQVAEHNSIALNVICRVGALDPSLNISFTFCHHPFFATAIVKRS
;
A
#
# COMPACT_ATOMS: atom_id res chain seq x y z
N MET A 1 -3.72 27.87 19.07
CA MET A 1 -3.43 26.77 18.14
C MET A 1 -3.15 27.44 16.82
N ASP A 2 -1.89 27.71 16.54
CA ASP A 2 -1.50 28.32 15.28
C ASP A 2 -1.59 27.28 14.15
N PRO A 3 -1.97 27.67 12.93
CA PRO A 3 -2.07 26.73 11.81
C PRO A 3 -0.70 26.14 11.47
N LEU A 4 -0.66 24.83 11.20
CA LEU A 4 0.56 24.10 10.82
C LEU A 4 1.08 24.50 9.42
N GLN A 5 0.31 25.27 8.64
CA GLN A 5 0.69 25.72 7.31
C GLN A 5 0.00 27.04 6.92
N SER A 6 0.66 27.85 6.09
CA SER A 6 0.21 29.20 5.72
C SER A 6 -0.87 29.25 4.63
N ASN A 7 -1.17 28.12 3.97
CA ASN A 7 -2.13 28.05 2.89
C ASN A 7 -3.29 27.09 3.22
N PRO A 8 -4.43 27.59 3.70
CA PRO A 8 -5.59 26.77 4.06
C PRO A 8 -6.23 26.02 2.88
N ASP A 9 -5.96 26.40 1.63
CA ASP A 9 -6.49 25.72 0.45
C ASP A 9 -5.86 24.33 0.22
N LEU A 10 -4.65 24.10 0.74
CA LEU A 10 -3.98 22.79 0.70
C LEU A 10 -4.57 21.82 1.74
N GLU A 11 -4.99 22.34 2.90
CA GLU A 11 -5.70 21.57 3.93
C GLU A 11 -7.15 21.30 3.53
N GLU A 12 -7.77 22.19 2.76
CA GLU A 12 -9.16 22.06 2.34
C GLU A 12 -9.40 20.78 1.53
N GLY A 13 -8.48 20.39 0.66
CA GLY A 13 -8.57 19.14 -0.13
C GLY A 13 -8.53 17.88 0.74
N TYR A 14 -7.63 17.84 1.73
CA TYR A 14 -7.50 16.72 2.66
C TYR A 14 -8.68 16.64 3.63
N CYS A 15 -9.07 17.77 4.21
CA CYS A 15 -10.24 17.90 5.07
C CYS A 15 -11.53 17.57 4.31
N LYS A 16 -11.69 18.00 3.05
CA LYS A 16 -12.81 17.59 2.19
C LYS A 16 -12.80 16.10 1.92
N ALA A 17 -11.65 15.47 1.64
CA ALA A 17 -11.58 14.02 1.42
C ALA A 17 -11.96 13.22 2.69
N LEU A 18 -11.47 13.64 3.86
CA LEU A 18 -11.82 13.04 5.16
C LEU A 18 -13.31 13.23 5.48
N LEU A 19 -13.81 14.47 5.34
CA LEU A 19 -15.21 14.80 5.56
C LEU A 19 -16.11 14.10 4.55
N CYS A 20 -15.66 13.90 3.32
CA CYS A 20 -16.36 13.10 2.31
C CYS A 20 -16.43 11.65 2.76
N ARG A 21 -15.35 11.01 3.23
CA ARG A 21 -15.43 9.63 3.74
C ARG A 21 -16.31 9.52 4.98
N LEU A 22 -16.23 10.45 5.93
CA LEU A 22 -17.08 10.46 7.12
C LEU A 22 -18.56 10.69 6.79
N ARG A 23 -18.85 11.65 5.89
CA ARG A 23 -20.21 11.90 5.38
C ARG A 23 -20.70 10.71 4.56
N PHE A 24 -19.84 10.09 3.77
CA PHE A 24 -20.19 8.94 2.93
C PHE A 24 -20.40 7.67 3.78
N ARG A 25 -19.66 7.45 4.87
CA ARG A 25 -19.90 6.33 5.81
C ARG A 25 -21.23 6.52 6.55
N LYS A 26 -21.57 7.76 6.92
CA LYS A 26 -22.91 8.08 7.45
C LYS A 26 -23.99 7.89 6.40
N LEU A 27 -23.73 8.29 5.16
CA LEU A 27 -24.62 8.07 4.02
C LEU A 27 -24.80 6.57 3.77
N GLU A 28 -23.74 5.77 3.85
CA GLU A 28 -23.75 4.32 3.70
C GLU A 28 -24.60 3.64 4.78
N LEU A 29 -24.45 4.05 6.04
CA LEU A 29 -25.28 3.55 7.14
C LEU A 29 -26.75 3.94 6.95
N ALA A 30 -27.02 5.19 6.55
CA ALA A 30 -28.37 5.66 6.26
C ALA A 30 -28.99 4.91 5.06
N PHE A 31 -28.23 4.68 4.00
CA PHE A 31 -28.66 3.98 2.80
C PHE A 31 -28.86 2.49 3.06
N LYS A 32 -27.99 1.83 3.84
CA LYS A 32 -28.19 0.45 4.30
C LYS A 32 -29.45 0.30 5.14
N LYS A 33 -29.79 1.31 5.95
CA LYS A 33 -31.03 1.33 6.73
C LYS A 33 -32.26 1.50 5.84
N GLU A 34 -32.27 2.50 4.95
CA GLU A 34 -33.39 2.78 4.06
C GLU A 34 -33.67 1.64 3.05
N PHE A 35 -32.62 1.04 2.47
CA PHE A 35 -32.76 -0.02 1.46
C PHE A 35 -32.72 -1.44 2.02
N GLY A 36 -32.28 -1.62 3.27
CA GLY A 36 -32.41 -2.90 3.98
C GLY A 36 -33.85 -3.16 4.45
N GLU A 37 -34.62 -2.10 4.68
CA GLU A 37 -36.04 -2.16 5.09
C GLU A 37 -37.00 -2.11 3.89
N ALA A 38 -36.60 -1.52 2.75
CA ALA A 38 -37.40 -1.42 1.53
C ALA A 38 -37.11 -2.57 0.54
N SER A 39 -37.69 -3.75 0.76
CA SER A 39 -37.50 -4.93 -0.11
C SER A 39 -38.64 -5.19 -1.12
N ASN A 40 -39.46 -4.19 -1.47
CA ASN A 40 -40.68 -4.41 -2.26
C ASN A 40 -40.82 -3.65 -3.60
N THR A 41 -39.78 -3.04 -4.19
CA THR A 41 -39.92 -2.44 -5.55
C THR A 41 -38.84 -2.87 -6.57
N PRO A 42 -39.19 -3.44 -7.76
CA PRO A 42 -38.31 -4.48 -8.33
C PRO A 42 -37.27 -4.03 -9.36
N LYS A 43 -37.22 -2.77 -9.81
CA LYS A 43 -36.34 -2.37 -10.95
C LYS A 43 -35.52 -1.09 -10.78
N ASN A 44 -36.11 0.03 -10.36
CA ASN A 44 -35.36 1.30 -10.20
C ASN A 44 -34.48 1.29 -8.94
N GLU A 45 -34.98 0.69 -7.85
CA GLU A 45 -34.23 0.53 -6.58
C GLU A 45 -32.92 -0.25 -6.79
N ASN A 46 -32.93 -1.23 -7.70
CA ASN A 46 -31.76 -2.03 -8.04
C ASN A 46 -30.64 -1.23 -8.74
N ILE A 47 -31.00 -0.22 -9.56
CA ILE A 47 -30.03 0.62 -10.28
C ILE A 47 -29.40 1.62 -9.32
N CYS A 48 -30.18 2.32 -8.50
CA CYS A 48 -29.67 3.26 -7.50
C CYS A 48 -28.72 2.57 -6.51
N PHE A 49 -29.09 1.37 -6.04
CA PHE A 49 -28.24 0.55 -5.18
C PHE A 49 -26.92 0.17 -5.86
N LYS A 50 -26.94 -0.26 -7.12
CA LYS A 50 -25.72 -0.56 -7.89
C LYS A 50 -24.83 0.66 -8.08
N ILE A 51 -25.40 1.81 -8.44
CA ILE A 51 -24.65 3.07 -8.57
C ILE A 51 -24.00 3.42 -7.24
N PHE A 52 -24.76 3.35 -6.15
CA PHE A 52 -24.25 3.61 -4.81
C PHE A 52 -23.08 2.69 -4.44
N GLN A 53 -23.19 1.38 -4.71
CA GLN A 53 -22.10 0.42 -4.47
C GLN A 53 -20.83 0.77 -5.28
N HIS A 54 -20.97 1.18 -6.55
CA HIS A 54 -19.82 1.58 -7.37
C HIS A 54 -19.15 2.85 -6.84
N ILE A 55 -19.96 3.83 -6.43
CA ILE A 55 -19.45 5.07 -5.82
C ILE A 55 -18.73 4.75 -4.50
N LEU A 56 -19.31 3.89 -3.65
CA LEU A 56 -18.70 3.46 -2.40
C LEU A 56 -17.32 2.82 -2.64
N ALA A 57 -17.25 1.83 -3.52
CA ALA A 57 -16.00 1.16 -3.84
C ALA A 57 -14.94 2.14 -4.40
N TRP A 58 -15.37 3.10 -5.22
CA TRP A 58 -14.48 4.15 -5.73
C TRP A 58 -14.00 5.09 -4.62
N VAL A 59 -14.89 5.59 -3.76
CA VAL A 59 -14.53 6.47 -2.64
C VAL A 59 -13.56 5.78 -1.68
N GLU A 60 -13.79 4.50 -1.38
CA GLU A 60 -12.88 3.71 -0.55
C GLU A 60 -11.49 3.58 -1.18
N GLU A 61 -11.40 3.23 -2.47
CA GLU A 61 -10.13 3.19 -3.21
C GLU A 61 -9.44 4.55 -3.19
N GLN A 62 -10.15 5.64 -3.52
CA GLN A 62 -9.58 6.98 -3.54
C GLN A 62 -9.05 7.40 -2.18
N THR A 63 -9.72 7.02 -1.10
CA THR A 63 -9.23 7.38 0.24
C THR A 63 -7.90 6.69 0.55
N TYR A 64 -7.76 5.40 0.26
CA TYR A 64 -6.48 4.72 0.48
C TYR A 64 -5.40 5.22 -0.48
N TRP A 65 -5.78 5.63 -1.68
CA TRP A 65 -4.86 6.29 -2.61
C TRP A 65 -4.36 7.63 -2.02
N ILE A 66 -5.24 8.47 -1.49
CA ILE A 66 -4.86 9.71 -0.80
C ILE A 66 -3.97 9.42 0.41
N ALA A 67 -4.32 8.42 1.24
CA ALA A 67 -3.51 8.04 2.39
C ALA A 67 -2.09 7.59 1.98
N SER A 68 -1.96 6.84 0.87
CA SER A 68 -0.66 6.45 0.35
C SER A 68 0.16 7.66 -0.13
N ARG A 69 -0.49 8.62 -0.80
CA ARG A 69 0.17 9.85 -1.28
C ARG A 69 0.58 10.75 -0.12
N PHE A 70 -0.24 10.84 0.93
CA PHE A 70 0.08 11.57 2.15
C PHE A 70 1.36 11.03 2.81
N LEU A 71 1.49 9.70 2.93
CA LEU A 71 2.71 9.08 3.47
C LEU A 71 3.92 9.30 2.55
N ILE A 72 3.75 9.14 1.23
CA ILE A 72 4.84 9.37 0.27
C ILE A 72 5.34 10.81 0.32
N LEU A 73 4.44 11.79 0.47
CA LEU A 73 4.80 13.20 0.57
C LEU A 73 5.75 13.48 1.75
N GLY A 74 5.66 12.71 2.84
CA GLY A 74 6.61 12.83 3.95
C GLY A 74 8.06 12.51 3.56
N PHE A 75 8.30 11.65 2.56
CA PHE A 75 9.64 11.45 2.02
C PHE A 75 10.09 12.64 1.14
N GLU A 76 9.21 13.13 0.27
CA GLU A 76 9.51 14.27 -0.61
C GLU A 76 9.81 15.56 0.17
N LEU A 77 9.18 15.71 1.35
CA LEU A 77 9.39 16.82 2.28
C LEU A 77 10.47 16.53 3.34
N GLU A 78 11.17 15.39 3.25
CA GLU A 78 12.23 14.98 4.18
C GLU A 78 11.80 14.97 5.67
N LEU A 79 10.53 14.62 5.94
CA LEU A 79 9.94 14.59 7.28
C LEU A 79 10.27 13.32 8.07
N TYR A 80 10.87 12.33 7.41
CA TYR A 80 11.19 11.03 8.00
C TYR A 80 12.69 10.85 8.13
N THR A 81 13.11 10.43 9.32
CA THR A 81 14.48 9.99 9.58
C THR A 81 14.60 8.49 9.33
N ILE A 82 15.84 8.00 9.24
CA ILE A 82 16.12 6.55 9.12
C ILE A 82 15.51 5.71 10.25
N HIS A 83 15.27 6.32 11.42
CA HIS A 83 14.67 5.66 12.57
C HIS A 83 13.14 5.49 12.41
N ASP A 84 12.51 6.34 11.60
CA ASP A 84 11.07 6.30 11.33
C ASP A 84 10.73 5.35 10.18
N TYR A 85 11.69 5.05 9.29
CA TYR A 85 11.46 4.26 8.09
C TYR A 85 10.80 2.91 8.37
N CYS A 86 11.15 2.22 9.47
CA CYS A 86 10.51 0.97 9.83
C CYS A 86 8.99 1.09 9.97
N MET A 87 8.52 2.10 10.72
CA MET A 87 7.09 2.31 10.97
C MET A 87 6.38 2.95 9.78
N VAL A 88 7.06 3.85 9.06
CA VAL A 88 6.51 4.49 7.86
C VAL A 88 6.28 3.47 6.76
N TYR A 89 7.27 2.62 6.44
CA TYR A 89 7.09 1.56 5.45
C TYR A 89 6.06 0.53 5.88
N TRP A 90 6.01 0.18 7.18
CA TRP A 90 4.96 -0.69 7.69
C TRP A 90 3.56 -0.09 7.43
N TYR A 91 3.39 1.21 7.71
CA TYR A 91 2.11 1.89 7.51
C TYR A 91 1.74 1.97 6.03
N ILE A 92 2.71 2.29 5.16
CA ILE A 92 2.54 2.28 3.71
C ILE A 92 2.10 0.89 3.25
N TYR A 93 2.75 -0.17 3.73
CA TYR A 93 2.37 -1.55 3.43
C TYR A 93 0.90 -1.83 3.78
N VAL A 94 0.45 -1.52 5.00
CA VAL A 94 -0.95 -1.75 5.40
C VAL A 94 -1.93 -0.92 4.54
N VAL A 95 -1.59 0.34 4.24
CA VAL A 95 -2.38 1.18 3.33
C VAL A 95 -2.45 0.58 1.93
N LEU A 96 -1.33 0.07 1.41
CA LEU A 96 -1.26 -0.55 0.08
C LEU A 96 -2.03 -1.86 0.00
N ILE A 97 -2.06 -2.68 1.05
CA ILE A 97 -2.95 -3.86 1.13
C ILE A 97 -4.39 -3.41 0.91
N LYS A 98 -4.85 -2.42 1.66
CA LYS A 98 -6.23 -1.90 1.54
C LYS A 98 -6.49 -1.26 0.19
N LEU A 99 -5.53 -0.53 -0.36
CA LEU A 99 -5.65 0.03 -1.70
C LEU A 99 -5.79 -1.08 -2.77
N CYS A 100 -4.99 -2.15 -2.67
CA CYS A 100 -5.08 -3.31 -3.56
C CYS A 100 -6.46 -3.98 -3.46
N GLU A 101 -6.92 -4.27 -2.24
CA GLU A 101 -8.24 -4.87 -1.99
C GLU A 101 -9.37 -4.05 -2.64
N LYS A 102 -9.38 -2.73 -2.40
CA LYS A 102 -10.45 -1.84 -2.91
C LYS A 102 -10.38 -1.66 -4.42
N LYS A 103 -9.18 -1.54 -5.00
CA LYS A 103 -9.01 -1.46 -6.45
C LYS A 103 -9.46 -2.74 -7.14
N HIS A 104 -9.08 -3.88 -6.59
CA HIS A 104 -9.48 -5.17 -7.11
C HIS A 104 -11.00 -5.35 -7.09
N LEU A 105 -11.65 -5.00 -5.97
CA LEU A 105 -13.10 -5.04 -5.83
C LEU A 105 -13.80 -4.14 -6.88
N ARG A 106 -13.35 -2.89 -7.04
CA ARG A 106 -13.94 -1.96 -8.03
C ARG A 106 -13.82 -2.50 -9.47
N MET A 107 -12.68 -3.09 -9.81
CA MET A 107 -12.46 -3.65 -11.14
C MET A 107 -13.36 -4.88 -11.40
N ALA A 108 -13.53 -5.74 -10.39
CA ALA A 108 -14.46 -6.87 -10.47
C ALA A 108 -15.90 -6.41 -10.71
N MET A 109 -16.37 -5.37 -10.01
CA MET A 109 -17.71 -4.80 -10.18
C MET A 109 -17.94 -4.23 -11.59
N SER A 110 -16.91 -3.60 -12.17
CA SER A 110 -16.98 -3.02 -13.51
C SER A 110 -17.05 -4.11 -14.60
N SER A 111 -16.38 -5.25 -14.42
CA SER A 111 -16.42 -6.39 -15.35
C SER A 111 -17.74 -7.16 -15.31
N GLY A 112 -18.37 -7.30 -14.14
CA GLY A 112 -19.67 -7.96 -13.96
C GLY A 112 -20.84 -7.23 -14.62
N ALA A 113 -20.71 -5.92 -14.89
CA ALA A 113 -21.73 -5.14 -15.61
C ALA A 113 -21.70 -5.34 -17.13
N ILE A 114 -20.57 -5.79 -17.69
CA ILE A 114 -20.37 -5.92 -19.15
C ILE A 114 -20.91 -7.27 -19.67
N SER A 115 -21.05 -8.28 -18.82
CA SER A 115 -21.58 -9.60 -19.22
C SER A 115 -23.10 -9.63 -19.45
N ALA A 116 -23.85 -8.63 -18.98
CA ALA A 116 -25.31 -8.58 -19.11
C ALA A 116 -25.85 -8.10 -20.47
N LYS A 117 -24.97 -7.72 -21.42
CA LYS A 117 -25.38 -7.18 -22.74
C LYS A 117 -25.08 -8.06 -23.96
N LYS A 118 -24.67 -9.33 -23.80
CA LYS A 118 -24.59 -10.26 -24.93
C LYS A 118 -25.83 -11.16 -24.99
N LYS A 119 -26.83 -10.72 -25.76
CA LYS A 119 -27.99 -11.54 -26.17
C LYS A 119 -27.54 -12.81 -26.92
N PRO A 120 -28.32 -13.91 -26.86
CA PRO A 120 -27.90 -15.24 -27.26
C PRO A 120 -27.98 -15.43 -28.78
N LYS A 121 -26.90 -15.92 -29.41
CA LYS A 121 -26.95 -16.56 -30.72
C LYS A 121 -26.51 -18.02 -30.56
N LYS A 122 -27.39 -18.92 -31.02
CA LYS A 122 -27.35 -20.39 -30.87
C LYS A 122 -26.20 -21.07 -31.65
N LYS A 123 -25.73 -22.19 -31.05
CA LYS A 123 -25.07 -23.40 -31.61
C LYS A 123 -23.66 -23.18 -32.21
N LYS A 124 -22.64 -24.02 -32.01
CA LYS A 124 -22.50 -25.45 -31.62
C LYS A 124 -21.00 -25.73 -31.39
N ASP A 125 -20.72 -26.68 -30.50
CA ASP A 125 -19.49 -27.49 -30.29
C ASP A 125 -18.11 -26.82 -30.21
N SER A 126 -17.61 -26.66 -28.98
CA SER A 126 -16.31 -27.20 -28.60
C SER A 126 -16.19 -27.19 -27.07
N LEU A 127 -16.12 -28.38 -26.47
CA LEU A 127 -15.57 -28.58 -25.13
C LEU A 127 -14.09 -28.18 -25.17
N LYS A 128 -13.80 -26.94 -24.84
CA LYS A 128 -12.50 -26.56 -24.29
C LYS A 128 -12.77 -26.03 -22.90
N ASP A 129 -12.13 -26.69 -21.96
CA ASP A 129 -11.97 -26.33 -20.57
C ASP A 129 -11.60 -24.84 -20.47
N ALA A 130 -12.63 -24.01 -20.34
CA ALA A 130 -12.47 -22.62 -19.98
C ALA A 130 -12.54 -22.57 -18.47
N GLY A 131 -11.49 -23.08 -17.81
CA GLY A 131 -11.10 -22.54 -16.52
C GLY A 131 -11.03 -21.04 -16.72
N ILE A 132 -12.00 -20.32 -16.15
CA ILE A 132 -11.98 -18.87 -16.11
C ILE A 132 -10.80 -18.55 -15.21
N ASP A 133 -9.64 -18.46 -15.82
CA ASP A 133 -8.40 -18.04 -15.18
C ASP A 133 -8.68 -16.61 -14.73
N TYR A 134 -9.01 -16.47 -13.45
CA TYR A 134 -9.31 -15.18 -12.85
C TYR A 134 -7.96 -14.44 -12.73
N GLN A 135 -7.54 -13.86 -13.84
CA GLN A 135 -6.27 -13.15 -13.92
C GLN A 135 -6.42 -11.83 -13.18
N ILE A 136 -5.58 -11.64 -12.15
CA ILE A 136 -5.56 -10.42 -11.36
C ILE A 136 -5.23 -9.26 -12.32
N PRO A 137 -6.02 -8.18 -12.36
CA PRO A 137 -5.76 -7.10 -13.29
C PRO A 137 -4.37 -6.49 -13.10
N ALA A 138 -3.68 -6.17 -14.20
CA ALA A 138 -2.32 -5.61 -14.18
C ALA A 138 -2.20 -4.36 -13.28
N ALA A 139 -3.26 -3.55 -13.17
CA ALA A 139 -3.30 -2.37 -12.31
C ALA A 139 -3.34 -2.67 -10.80
N VAL A 140 -3.77 -3.87 -10.41
CA VAL A 140 -3.73 -4.41 -9.04
C VAL A 140 -2.37 -5.03 -8.78
N LEU A 141 -1.88 -5.86 -9.70
CA LEU A 141 -0.52 -6.44 -9.64
C LEU A 141 0.56 -5.34 -9.54
N PHE A 142 0.40 -4.23 -10.28
CA PHE A 142 1.26 -3.05 -10.16
C PHE A 142 1.33 -2.53 -8.71
N LEU A 143 0.19 -2.38 -8.03
CA LEU A 143 0.17 -1.96 -6.62
C LEU A 143 0.75 -3.03 -5.69
N GLN A 144 0.54 -4.31 -5.99
CA GLN A 144 1.13 -5.39 -5.22
C GLN A 144 2.66 -5.38 -5.28
N SER A 145 3.26 -4.99 -6.41
CA SER A 145 4.73 -4.83 -6.49
C SER A 145 5.24 -3.76 -5.51
N GLN A 146 4.53 -2.64 -5.37
CA GLN A 146 4.85 -1.59 -4.40
C GLN A 146 4.58 -2.05 -2.96
N MET A 147 3.51 -2.82 -2.74
CA MET A 147 3.18 -3.41 -1.44
C MET A 147 4.31 -4.32 -0.94
N TYR A 148 4.84 -5.20 -1.81
CA TYR A 148 5.97 -6.06 -1.48
C TYR A 148 7.26 -5.29 -1.21
N LEU A 149 7.52 -4.19 -1.93
CA LEU A 149 8.64 -3.30 -1.59
C LEU A 149 8.50 -2.69 -0.20
N ALA A 150 7.31 -2.16 0.13
CA ALA A 150 7.03 -1.57 1.43
C ALA A 150 7.16 -2.61 2.56
N GLU A 151 6.63 -3.82 2.36
CA GLU A 151 6.76 -4.93 3.31
C GLU A 151 8.22 -5.33 3.51
N GLY A 152 8.95 -5.58 2.42
CA GLY A 152 10.36 -5.96 2.47
C GLY A 152 11.23 -4.92 3.17
N LEU A 153 11.01 -3.63 2.88
CA LEU A 153 11.72 -2.54 3.55
C LEU A 153 11.35 -2.45 5.03
N SER A 154 10.05 -2.50 5.37
CA SER A 154 9.61 -2.50 6.76
C SER A 154 10.28 -3.61 7.57
N MET A 155 10.26 -4.82 7.02
CA MET A 155 10.85 -6.00 7.66
C MET A 155 12.39 -5.90 7.73
N MET A 156 13.05 -5.29 6.74
CA MET A 156 14.51 -5.12 6.72
C MET A 156 14.95 -4.12 7.78
N PHE A 157 14.27 -2.98 7.88
CA PHE A 157 14.50 -2.01 8.95
C PHE A 157 14.20 -2.60 10.33
N ALA A 158 13.14 -3.40 10.46
CA ALA A 158 12.82 -4.08 11.70
C ALA A 158 13.91 -5.07 12.10
N ALA A 159 14.43 -5.89 11.17
CA ALA A 159 15.52 -6.82 11.43
C ALA A 159 16.82 -6.08 11.86
N LEU A 160 17.18 -5.01 11.15
CA LEU A 160 18.33 -4.16 11.53
C LEU A 160 18.18 -3.53 12.92
N ARG A 161 16.98 -3.07 13.25
CA ARG A 161 16.67 -2.52 14.58
C ARG A 161 16.79 -3.61 15.66
N ASN A 162 16.24 -4.79 15.42
CA ASN A 162 16.25 -5.90 16.38
C ASN A 162 17.68 -6.41 16.64
N GLU A 163 18.56 -6.32 15.63
CA GLU A 163 20.00 -6.61 15.75
C GLU A 163 20.85 -5.42 16.21
N ARG A 164 20.22 -4.29 16.59
CA ARG A 164 20.87 -3.08 17.11
C ARG A 164 21.82 -2.38 16.13
N ARG A 165 21.66 -2.60 14.82
CA ARG A 165 22.37 -1.85 13.76
C ARG A 165 21.76 -0.47 13.54
N ILE A 166 20.44 -0.36 13.69
CA ILE A 166 19.74 0.91 13.73
C ILE A 166 19.28 1.12 15.16
N VAL A 167 20.03 1.91 15.90
CA VAL A 167 19.69 2.25 17.28
C VAL A 167 18.79 3.49 17.24
N PRO A 168 17.55 3.43 17.76
CA PRO A 168 16.70 4.61 17.83
C PRO A 168 17.38 5.69 18.68
N PRO A 169 17.18 6.98 18.36
CA PRO A 169 17.75 8.07 19.15
C PRO A 169 17.23 7.96 20.58
N GLN A 170 18.12 8.00 21.57
CA GLN A 170 17.72 8.12 22.97
C GLN A 170 17.30 9.56 23.22
N SER A 171 16.03 9.87 22.95
CA SER A 171 15.42 11.15 23.30
C SER A 171 14.78 11.06 24.68
N PRO A 172 15.06 12.00 25.60
CA PRO A 172 14.36 12.06 26.89
C PRO A 172 12.91 12.55 26.74
N PHE A 173 12.52 13.06 25.57
CA PHE A 173 11.22 13.70 25.35
C PHE A 173 10.24 12.87 24.51
N ASN A 174 10.74 12.06 23.58
CA ASN A 174 9.92 11.27 22.66
C ASN A 174 10.35 9.80 22.67
N THR A 175 9.46 8.89 23.03
CA THR A 175 9.62 7.45 22.81
C THR A 175 9.14 7.07 21.40
N GLU A 176 9.42 5.83 20.99
CA GLU A 176 8.92 5.26 19.72
C GLU A 176 7.39 5.36 19.61
N HIS A 177 6.67 5.32 20.74
CA HIS A 177 5.22 5.48 20.76
C HIS A 177 4.78 6.92 20.45
N GLU A 178 5.38 7.95 21.08
CA GLU A 178 5.04 9.34 20.75
C GLU A 178 5.39 9.66 19.29
N ILE A 179 6.51 9.15 18.78
CA ILE A 179 6.89 9.31 17.37
C ILE A 179 5.82 8.68 16.46
N PHE A 180 5.38 7.45 16.77
CA PHE A 180 4.32 6.80 16.02
C PHE A 180 3.03 7.63 15.99
N ILE A 181 2.62 8.18 17.14
CA ILE A 181 1.45 9.05 17.20
C ILE A 181 1.67 10.30 16.37
N GLN A 182 2.78 11.03 16.56
CA GLN A 182 3.08 12.26 15.82
C GLN A 182 3.05 12.04 14.30
N GLN A 183 3.60 10.93 13.81
CA GLN A 183 3.67 10.64 12.38
C GLN A 183 2.32 10.23 11.77
N PHE A 184 1.46 9.55 12.54
CA PHE A 184 0.26 8.92 11.98
C PHE A 184 -1.07 9.44 12.56
N GLU A 185 -1.04 10.43 13.46
CA GLU A 185 -2.23 10.92 14.17
C GLU A 185 -3.35 11.32 13.21
N LEU A 186 -3.02 12.04 12.14
CA LEU A 186 -3.99 12.52 11.15
C LEU A 186 -4.69 11.36 10.43
N LEU A 187 -3.96 10.29 10.11
CA LEU A 187 -4.51 9.10 9.47
C LEU A 187 -5.30 8.23 10.47
N GLN A 188 -4.84 8.14 11.73
CA GLN A 188 -5.56 7.44 12.78
C GLN A 188 -6.89 8.12 13.14
N LYS A 189 -6.92 9.44 13.27
CA LYS A 189 -8.14 10.23 13.45
C LYS A 189 -9.12 10.06 12.27
N ALA A 190 -8.60 9.79 11.09
CA ALA A 190 -9.38 9.46 9.89
C ALA A 190 -9.84 7.99 9.80
N CYS A 191 -9.40 7.14 10.74
CA CYS A 191 -9.58 5.68 10.71
C CYS A 191 -8.97 5.03 9.46
N LEU A 192 -7.74 5.42 9.09
CA LEU A 192 -7.04 4.96 7.88
C LEU A 192 -5.68 4.35 8.20
N PRO A 193 -5.47 3.05 7.98
CA PRO A 193 -6.46 1.97 7.91
C PRO A 193 -7.25 1.78 9.22
N ASP A 194 -8.44 1.17 9.13
CA ASP A 194 -9.21 0.84 10.31
C ASP A 194 -8.45 -0.19 11.19
N ARG A 195 -8.51 -0.02 12.52
CA ARG A 195 -8.02 -0.98 13.54
C ARG A 195 -6.51 -1.22 13.59
N ILE A 196 -5.69 -0.29 13.12
CA ILE A 196 -4.26 -0.35 13.37
C ILE A 196 -3.84 0.54 14.53
N SER A 197 -2.82 0.10 15.26
CA SER A 197 -2.28 0.79 16.43
C SER A 197 -0.76 0.63 16.49
N TYR A 198 -0.13 1.39 17.37
CA TYR A 198 1.27 1.18 17.70
C TYR A 198 1.55 -0.26 18.16
N MET A 199 0.65 -0.89 18.91
CA MET A 199 0.81 -2.28 19.33
C MET A 199 0.81 -3.23 18.14
N SER A 200 -0.05 -3.01 17.16
CA SER A 200 -0.07 -3.80 15.92
C SER A 200 1.25 -3.69 15.15
N PHE A 201 1.84 -2.49 15.11
CA PHE A 201 3.17 -2.28 14.53
C PHE A 201 4.25 -3.05 15.30
N LYS A 202 4.24 -2.99 16.63
CA LYS A 202 5.20 -3.70 17.48
C LYS A 202 5.11 -5.21 17.29
N GLU A 203 3.90 -5.77 17.37
CA GLU A 203 3.65 -7.20 17.16
C GLU A 203 4.13 -7.67 15.77
N SER A 204 3.91 -6.86 14.74
CA SER A 204 4.32 -7.20 13.37
C SER A 204 5.84 -7.20 13.17
N THR A 205 6.59 -6.43 13.96
CA THR A 205 8.02 -6.15 13.70
C THR A 205 8.97 -6.69 14.76
N VAL A 206 8.47 -7.11 15.93
CA VAL A 206 9.30 -7.55 17.07
C VAL A 206 10.08 -8.83 16.78
N HIS A 207 9.58 -9.71 15.92
CA HIS A 207 10.22 -10.97 15.55
C HIS A 207 10.88 -10.94 14.16
N ALA A 208 10.96 -9.77 13.53
CA ALA A 208 11.63 -9.62 12.24
C ALA A 208 13.12 -9.97 12.39
N SER A 209 13.61 -10.81 11.48
CA SER A 209 15.01 -11.24 11.42
C SER A 209 15.41 -11.52 9.98
N PHE A 210 16.69 -11.42 9.66
CA PHE A 210 17.17 -11.63 8.30
C PHE A 210 16.92 -13.04 7.76
N SER A 211 16.87 -14.05 8.62
CA SER A 211 16.51 -15.42 8.22
C SER A 211 15.06 -15.49 7.73
N THR A 212 14.12 -14.90 8.48
CA THR A 212 12.71 -14.81 8.09
C THR A 212 12.54 -14.00 6.81
N LEU A 213 13.24 -12.87 6.66
CA LEU A 213 13.20 -12.08 5.43
C LEU A 213 13.70 -12.85 4.21
N ALA A 214 14.81 -13.57 4.33
CA ALA A 214 15.36 -14.36 3.24
C ALA A 214 14.43 -15.51 2.82
N MET A 215 13.65 -16.04 3.77
CA MET A 215 12.66 -17.09 3.49
C MET A 215 11.48 -16.56 2.65
N TYR A 216 10.97 -15.37 2.95
CA TYR A 216 9.83 -14.78 2.22
C TYR A 216 10.25 -14.02 0.94
N ASP A 217 11.45 -13.44 0.93
CA ASP A 217 12.07 -12.72 -0.20
C ASP A 217 11.13 -11.75 -0.93
N TYR A 218 10.51 -10.86 -0.16
CA TYR A 218 9.55 -9.85 -0.65
C TYR A 218 10.09 -9.04 -1.85
N PHE A 219 11.41 -8.79 -1.88
CA PHE A 219 12.04 -8.06 -2.99
C PHE A 219 12.03 -8.85 -4.30
N LYS A 220 12.29 -10.16 -4.28
CA LYS A 220 12.15 -10.98 -5.49
C LYS A 220 10.70 -11.03 -5.97
N GLU A 221 9.74 -11.12 -5.05
CA GLU A 221 8.31 -11.11 -5.38
C GLU A 221 7.91 -9.79 -6.06
N ALA A 222 8.33 -8.65 -5.50
CA ALA A 222 8.13 -7.34 -6.12
C ALA A 222 8.73 -7.26 -7.53
N GLN A 223 9.96 -7.74 -7.71
CA GLN A 223 10.65 -7.74 -9.00
C GLN A 223 9.94 -8.64 -10.03
N ARG A 224 9.49 -9.83 -9.62
CA ARG A 224 8.77 -10.77 -10.49
C ARG A 224 7.49 -10.15 -11.01
N ILE A 225 6.66 -9.60 -10.11
CA ILE A 225 5.38 -8.99 -10.48
C ILE A 225 5.61 -7.77 -11.38
N ALA A 226 6.59 -6.93 -11.07
CA ALA A 226 6.90 -5.75 -11.89
C ALA A 226 7.27 -6.14 -13.34
N LYS A 227 8.06 -7.20 -13.52
CA LYS A 227 8.42 -7.74 -14.84
C LYS A 227 7.21 -8.32 -15.58
N GLU A 228 6.35 -9.05 -14.86
CA GLU A 228 5.14 -9.67 -15.40
C GLU A 228 4.17 -8.64 -16.00
N VAL A 229 3.92 -7.54 -15.29
CA VAL A 229 2.92 -6.55 -15.71
C VAL A 229 3.44 -5.52 -16.72
N LYS A 230 4.75 -5.50 -16.98
CA LYS A 230 5.42 -4.48 -17.80
C LYS A 230 4.81 -4.34 -19.20
N SER A 231 4.53 -5.47 -19.85
CA SER A 231 3.91 -5.49 -21.18
C SER A 231 2.51 -4.86 -21.19
N SER A 232 1.77 -4.98 -20.08
CA SER A 232 0.42 -4.41 -19.94
C SER A 232 0.41 -2.88 -19.89
N PHE A 233 1.56 -2.26 -19.63
CA PHE A 233 1.71 -0.80 -19.53
C PHE A 233 2.57 -0.20 -20.63
N ALA A 234 2.84 -0.92 -21.73
CA ALA A 234 3.70 -0.44 -22.81
C ALA A 234 3.29 0.94 -23.39
N ASN A 235 2.00 1.27 -23.34
CA ASN A 235 1.45 2.54 -23.84
C ASN A 235 1.34 3.64 -22.75
N ASP A 236 1.84 3.39 -21.54
CA ASP A 236 1.81 4.31 -20.41
C ASP A 236 3.25 4.58 -19.94
N PRO A 237 3.90 5.65 -20.46
CA PRO A 237 5.31 5.91 -20.20
C PRO A 237 5.59 6.18 -18.72
N ASP A 238 4.64 6.76 -17.99
CA ASP A 238 4.79 7.09 -16.57
C ASP A 238 4.77 5.81 -15.73
N LYS A 239 3.82 4.91 -15.97
CA LYS A 239 3.80 3.60 -15.29
C LYS A 239 5.02 2.75 -15.66
N MET A 240 5.49 2.81 -16.89
CA MET A 240 6.71 2.12 -17.32
C MET A 240 7.97 2.68 -16.66
N ALA A 241 8.05 3.99 -16.45
CA ALA A 241 9.13 4.60 -15.69
C ALA A 241 9.08 4.17 -14.21
N GLU A 242 7.89 4.17 -13.61
CA GLU A 242 7.70 3.73 -12.23
C GLU A 242 8.02 2.24 -12.03
N LEU A 243 7.57 1.35 -12.93
CA LEU A 243 7.94 -0.06 -12.90
C LEU A 243 9.45 -0.29 -12.99
N ARG A 244 10.15 0.48 -13.82
CA ARG A 244 11.62 0.40 -13.89
C ARG A 244 12.28 0.80 -12.58
N ARG A 245 11.78 1.83 -11.90
CA ARG A 245 12.29 2.22 -10.57
C ARG A 245 12.01 1.14 -9.52
N ILE A 246 10.81 0.57 -9.52
CA ILE A 246 10.44 -0.55 -8.64
C ILE A 246 11.37 -1.76 -8.86
N GLU A 247 11.59 -2.14 -10.13
CA GLU A 247 12.50 -3.23 -10.50
C GLU A 247 13.91 -2.99 -9.97
N GLN A 248 14.44 -1.77 -10.12
CA GLN A 248 15.77 -1.40 -9.64
C GLN A 248 15.88 -1.50 -8.12
N VAL A 249 14.93 -0.92 -7.37
CA VAL A 249 14.95 -0.99 -5.90
C VAL A 249 14.84 -2.43 -5.42
N ALA A 250 13.93 -3.20 -6.02
CA ALA A 250 13.73 -4.61 -5.69
C ALA A 250 15.00 -5.44 -5.91
N GLU A 251 15.67 -5.24 -7.04
CA GLU A 251 16.91 -5.95 -7.37
C GLU A 251 18.02 -5.65 -6.37
N HIS A 252 18.30 -4.36 -6.12
CA HIS A 252 19.38 -3.95 -5.24
C HIS A 252 19.13 -4.40 -3.80
N ASN A 253 17.89 -4.29 -3.31
CA ASN A 253 17.55 -4.72 -1.97
C ASN A 253 17.57 -6.25 -1.81
N SER A 254 17.20 -7.01 -2.85
CA SER A 254 17.36 -8.47 -2.84
C SER A 254 18.84 -8.86 -2.78
N ILE A 255 19.71 -8.18 -3.54
CA ILE A 255 21.16 -8.41 -3.49
C ILE A 255 21.71 -8.05 -2.10
N ALA A 256 21.35 -6.88 -1.56
CA ALA A 256 21.76 -6.43 -0.23
C ALA A 256 21.36 -7.44 0.85
N LEU A 257 20.09 -7.89 0.83
CA LEU A 257 19.60 -8.92 1.74
C LEU A 257 20.44 -10.19 1.67
N ASN A 258 20.72 -10.68 0.46
CA ASN A 258 21.55 -11.88 0.27
C ASN A 258 22.98 -11.70 0.79
N VAL A 259 23.60 -10.54 0.60
CA VAL A 259 24.94 -10.25 1.14
C VAL A 259 24.91 -10.24 2.66
N ILE A 260 23.92 -9.57 3.26
CA ILE A 260 23.75 -9.48 4.71
C ILE A 260 23.53 -10.88 5.31
N CYS A 261 22.65 -11.70 4.73
CA CYS A 261 22.38 -13.05 5.20
C CYS A 261 23.59 -13.98 5.09
N ARG A 262 24.42 -13.85 4.04
CA ARG A 262 25.59 -14.70 3.83
C ARG A 262 26.75 -14.38 4.76
N VAL A 263 26.99 -13.10 5.01
CA VAL A 263 28.12 -12.65 5.85
C VAL A 263 27.73 -12.66 7.32
N GLY A 264 26.45 -12.48 7.63
CA GLY A 264 25.95 -12.29 8.99
C GLY A 264 25.79 -10.79 9.25
N ALA A 265 24.58 -10.40 9.64
CA ALA A 265 24.23 -9.00 9.84
C ALA A 265 24.94 -8.35 11.04
N LEU A 266 25.50 -9.14 11.96
CA LEU A 266 26.35 -8.68 13.06
C LEU A 266 27.84 -8.56 12.69
N ASP A 267 28.23 -8.90 11.46
CA ASP A 267 29.64 -8.84 11.04
C ASP A 267 30.14 -7.38 10.99
N PRO A 268 31.18 -7.01 11.76
CA PRO A 268 31.65 -5.63 11.85
C PRO A 268 32.25 -5.08 10.55
N SER A 269 32.64 -5.94 9.60
CA SER A 269 33.12 -5.51 8.28
C SER A 269 31.99 -4.93 7.42
N LEU A 270 30.73 -5.26 7.71
CA LEU A 270 29.59 -4.74 6.97
C LEU A 270 29.19 -3.34 7.44
N ASN A 271 29.20 -2.40 6.49
CA ASN A 271 28.56 -1.11 6.61
C ASN A 271 27.30 -1.09 5.73
N ILE A 272 26.15 -0.88 6.37
CA ILE A 272 24.83 -0.86 5.73
C ILE A 272 24.30 0.57 5.81
N SER A 273 24.00 1.16 4.67
CA SER A 273 23.41 2.50 4.54
C SER A 273 22.23 2.46 3.57
N PHE A 274 21.41 3.51 3.58
CA PHE A 274 20.22 3.60 2.73
C PHE A 274 20.23 4.89 1.93
N THR A 275 19.82 4.81 0.67
CA THR A 275 19.75 5.95 -0.25
C THR A 275 18.48 5.89 -1.09
N PHE A 276 18.06 7.02 -1.66
CA PHE A 276 16.88 7.13 -2.54
C PHE A 276 17.29 7.30 -4.02
N CYS A 277 18.38 6.65 -4.43
CA CYS A 277 18.98 6.85 -5.76
C CYS A 277 18.11 6.35 -6.92
N HIS A 278 17.32 5.29 -6.72
CA HIS A 278 16.47 4.71 -7.77
C HIS A 278 15.00 5.13 -7.66
N HIS A 279 14.56 5.56 -6.48
CA HIS A 279 13.16 5.88 -6.21
C HIS A 279 13.03 7.00 -5.18
N PRO A 280 12.13 7.98 -5.36
CA PRO A 280 11.98 9.11 -4.43
C PRO A 280 11.55 8.72 -3.00
N PHE A 281 11.09 7.49 -2.77
CA PHE A 281 10.55 7.09 -1.45
C PHE A 281 10.74 5.62 -1.11
N PHE A 282 11.16 4.75 -2.03
CA PHE A 282 11.60 3.40 -1.67
C PHE A 282 13.12 3.39 -1.54
N ALA A 283 13.59 3.18 -0.31
CA ALA A 283 15.01 3.16 -0.01
C ALA A 283 15.72 1.99 -0.69
N THR A 284 16.94 2.24 -1.13
CA THR A 284 17.89 1.24 -1.63
C THR A 284 18.98 1.04 -0.60
N ALA A 285 19.12 -0.20 -0.12
CA ALA A 285 20.18 -0.61 0.79
C ALA A 285 21.52 -0.70 0.05
N ILE A 286 22.53 -0.03 0.59
CA ILE A 286 23.92 -0.06 0.12
C ILE A 286 24.75 -0.78 1.17
N VAL A 287 25.29 -1.93 0.79
CA VAL A 287 26.12 -2.78 1.65
C VAL A 287 27.56 -2.71 1.18
N LYS A 288 28.46 -2.19 2.02
CA LYS A 288 29.89 -2.12 1.76
C LYS A 288 30.64 -3.00 2.75
N ARG A 289 31.70 -3.66 2.29
CA ARG A 289 32.69 -4.30 3.15
C ARG A 289 33.82 -3.32 3.41
N SER A 290 34.17 -3.16 4.69
CA SER A 290 35.29 -2.34 5.15
C SER A 290 36.61 -3.10 5.04
#